data_AF-A0AAJ1BHW6-F1
#
_entry.id   AF-A0AAJ1BHW6-F1
#
_cell.length_a   1.000
_cell.length_b   1.000
_cell.length_c   1.000
_cell.angle_alpha   90.00
_cell.angle_beta   90.00
_cell.angle_gamma   90.00
#
_symmetry.space_group_name_H-M   'P 1'
#
loop_
_entity.id
_entity.type
_entity.pdbx_description
1 polymer ?
#
loop_
_entity_poly.entity_id
_entity_poly.type
_entity_poly.pdbx_seq_one_letter_code
_entity_poly.pdbx_strand_id
1 'polypeptide(L)' 'MQLAYVDCQAGGEALCAQLGVFALPGIRVYFQGDSFGDLARVFSIADIRQLLTRPYSICFE' A
#
# COMPACT_ATOMS: atom_id res chain seq x y z
N MET A 1 6.73 -7.63 9.18
CA MET A 1 5.59 -7.05 8.43
C MET A 1 4.83 -6.14 9.38
N GLN A 2 4.60 -4.89 9.00
CA GLN A 2 3.89 -3.90 9.84
C GLN A 2 2.75 -3.29 9.03
N LEU A 3 1.63 -3.03 9.69
CA LEU A 3 0.47 -2.36 9.11
C LEU A 3 0.40 -0.93 9.67
N ALA A 4 0.15 0.03 8.79
CA ALA A 4 -0.19 1.39 9.16
C ALA A 4 -1.51 1.75 8.50
N TYR A 5 -2.40 2.38 9.27
CA TYR A 5 -3.63 2.97 8.76
C TYR A 5 -3.47 4.49 8.77
N VAL A 6 -3.89 5.12 7.68
CA VAL A 6 -3.91 6.57 7.55
C VAL A 6 -5.30 6.95 7.05
N ASP A 7 -5.98 7.80 7.83
CA ASP A 7 -7.23 8.40 7.40
C ASP A 7 -6.93 9.68 6.63
N CYS A 8 -7.04 9.62 5.30
CA CYS A 8 -6.80 10.76 4.43
C CYS A 8 -7.87 11.87 4.54
N GLN A 9 -8.96 11.65 5.29
CA GLN A 9 -10.04 12.61 5.49
C GLN A 9 -10.16 13.11 6.93
N ALA A 10 -9.34 12.58 7.86
CA ALA A 10 -9.33 12.97 9.26
C ALA A 10 -7.91 13.18 9.79
N GLY A 11 -7.23 14.22 9.29
CA GLY A 11 -5.90 14.64 9.76
C GLY A 11 -4.72 14.01 9.03
N GLY A 12 -4.96 13.09 8.08
CA GLY A 12 -3.94 12.51 7.19
C GLY A 12 -3.85 13.18 5.82
N GLU A 13 -4.57 14.27 5.56
CA GLU A 13 -4.71 14.90 4.24
C GLU A 13 -3.35 15.27 3.64
N ALA A 14 -2.50 15.94 4.44
CA ALA A 14 -1.20 16.41 3.99
C ALA A 14 -0.26 15.24 3.67
N LEU A 15 -0.28 14.17 4.46
CA LEU A 15 0.52 12.97 4.23
C LEU A 15 0.03 12.24 2.98
N CYS A 16 -1.28 12.03 2.84
CA CYS A 16 -1.86 11.36 1.68
C CYS A 16 -1.58 12.15 0.38
N ALA A 17 -1.64 13.47 0.42
CA ALA A 17 -1.27 14.33 -0.71
C ALA A 17 0.22 14.20 -1.07
N GLN A 18 1.12 14.24 -0.09
CA GLN A 18 2.57 14.05 -0.30
C GLN A 18 2.90 12.67 -0.88
N LEU A 19 2.13 11.65 -0.49
CA LEU A 19 2.26 10.30 -1.00
C LEU A 19 1.55 10.08 -2.35
N GLY A 20 0.87 11.09 -2.91
CA GLY A 20 0.17 10.96 -4.19
C GLY A 20 -1.03 9.99 -4.12
N VAL A 21 -1.77 9.99 -3.01
CA VAL A 21 -3.01 9.22 -2.89
C VAL A 21 -4.16 10.01 -3.52
N PHE A 22 -4.65 9.55 -4.67
CA PHE A 22 -5.71 10.23 -5.44
C PHE A 22 -7.07 9.50 -5.42
N ALA A 23 -7.14 8.31 -4.82
CA ALA A 23 -8.35 7.51 -4.76
C ALA A 23 -8.42 6.75 -3.44
N LEU A 24 -9.64 6.64 -2.91
CA LEU A 24 -9.95 5.89 -1.70
C LEU A 24 -11.05 4.85 -2.01
N PRO A 25 -11.03 3.67 -1.36
CA PRO A 25 -9.94 3.18 -0.51
C PRO A 25 -8.71 2.78 -1.35
N GLY A 26 -7.53 2.79 -0.73
CA GLY A 26 -6.28 2.35 -1.36
C GLY A 26 -5.33 1.70 -0.36
N ILE A 27 -4.48 0.81 -0.86
CA ILE A 27 -3.42 0.14 -0.10
C ILE A 27 -2.11 0.41 -0.82
N ARG A 28 -1.06 0.74 -0.06
CA ARG A 28 0.30 0.81 -0.58
C ARG A 28 1.22 -0.10 0.22
N VAL A 29 2.04 -0.86 -0.49
CA VAL A 29 3.06 -1.71 0.11
C VAL A 29 4.41 -1.03 -0.03
N TYR A 30 5.15 -0.99 1.07
CA TYR A 30 6.54 -0.57 1.10
C TYR A 30 7.43 -1.77 1.37
N PHE A 31 8.54 -1.88 0.62
CA PHE A 31 9.53 -2.93 0.79
C PHE A 31 10.92 -2.29 0.81
N GLN A 32 11.71 -2.59 1.84
CA GLN A 32 13.05 -2.00 2.06
C GLN A 32 13.07 -0.45 2.07
N GLY A 33 11.96 0.18 2.43
CA GLY A 33 11.82 1.64 2.49
C GLY A 33 11.21 2.28 1.23
N ASP A 34 11.22 1.57 0.11
CA ASP A 34 10.67 2.04 -1.15
C ASP A 34 9.23 1.57 -1.36
N SER A 35 8.42 2.36 -2.06
CA SER A 35 7.08 1.93 -2.46
C SER A 35 7.19 0.82 -3.50
N PHE A 36 6.68 -0.37 -3.16
CA PHE A 36 6.72 -1.55 -4.02
C PHE A 36 5.50 -1.61 -4.96
N GLY A 37 4.35 -1.14 -4.51
CA GLY A 37 3.15 -1.05 -5.34
C GLY A 37 1.90 -0.62 -4.58
N ASP A 38 0.87 -0.27 -5.32
CA ASP A 38 -0.41 0.22 -4.80
C ASP A 38 -1.62 -0.46 -5.45
N LEU A 39 -2.71 -0.49 -4.70
CA LEU A 39 -4.05 -0.88 -5.13
C LEU A 39 -5.01 0.26 -4.80
N ALA A 40 -5.93 0.56 -5.70
CA ALA A 40 -6.90 1.63 -5.51
C ALA A 40 -8.31 1.22 -5.98
N ARG A 41 -9.33 1.77 -5.32
CA ARG A 41 -10.77 1.60 -5.62
C ARG A 41 -11.25 0.16 -5.41
N VAL A 42 -11.13 -0.69 -6.43
CA VAL A 42 -11.66 -2.06 -6.42
C VAL A 42 -10.49 -3.02 -6.42
N PHE A 43 -10.32 -3.71 -5.30
CA PHE A 43 -9.33 -4.77 -5.12
C PHE A 43 -9.91 -5.85 -4.22
N SER A 44 -9.41 -7.07 -4.38
CA SER A 44 -9.76 -8.24 -3.59
C SER A 44 -8.66 -8.58 -2.59
N ILE A 45 -8.97 -9.48 -1.65
CA ILE A 45 -7.96 -10.06 -0.76
C ILE A 45 -6.90 -10.84 -1.55
N ALA A 46 -7.28 -11.45 -2.68
CA ALA A 46 -6.33 -12.15 -3.54
C ALA A 46 -5.31 -11.18 -4.17
N ASP A 47 -5.74 -9.99 -4.58
CA ASP A 47 -4.85 -8.94 -5.11
C ASP A 47 -3.83 -8.49 -4.06
N ILE A 48 -4.29 -8.28 -2.82
CA ILE A 48 -3.40 -7.93 -1.69
C ILE A 48 -2.37 -9.05 -1.47
N ARG A 49 -2.80 -10.31 -1.43
CA ARG A 49 -1.90 -11.45 -1.27
C ARG A 49 -0.87 -11.50 -2.39
N GLN A 50 -1.28 -11.35 -3.65
CA GLN A 50 -0.39 -11.35 -4.79
C GLN A 50 0.65 -10.22 -4.73
N LEU A 51 0.23 -9.02 -4.32
CA LEU A 51 1.14 -7.87 -4.15
C LEU A 51 2.18 -8.12 -3.05
N LEU A 52 1.81 -8.80 -1.97
CA LEU A 52 2.72 -9.17 -0.89
C LEU A 52 3.63 -10.35 -1.23
N THR A 53 3.17 -11.34 -2.00
CA THR A 53 3.99 -12.53 -2.32
C THR A 53 5.20 -12.18 -3.18
N ARG A 54 5.03 -11.30 -4.19
CA ARG A 54 6.11 -10.92 -5.12
C ARG A 54 7.42 -10.42 -4.45
N PRO A 55 7.40 -9.46 -3.50
CA PRO A 55 8.61 -8.98 -2.85
C PRO A 55 9.25 -10.05 -1.95
N TYR A 56 8.45 -10.90 -1.33
CA TYR A 56 8.97 -11.96 -0.45
C TYR A 56 9.53 -13.16 -1.22
N SER A 57 9.02 -13.48 -2.40
CA SER A 57 9.58 -14.54 -3.25
C SER A 57 10.98 -14.23 -3.75
N ILE A 58 11.33 -12.96 -3.98
CA ILE A 58 12.63 -12.55 -4.53
C ILE A 58 13.75 -12.57 -3.47
N CYS A 59 13.39 -12.48 -2.18
CA CYS A 59 14.37 -12.45 -1.08
C CYS A 59 14.57 -13.80 -0.37
N PHE A 60 13.75 -14.80 -0.63
CA PHE A 60 13.79 -16.10 0.07
C PHE A 60 13.77 -17.29 -0.91
N GLU A 61 14.67 -17.26 -1.90
CA GLU A 61 15.12 -18.45 -2.65
C GLU A 61 16.46 -18.97 -2.10
#